data_AF-A0A8F1SAU0-F1
#
_entry.id   AF-A0A8F1SAU0-F1
#
_cell.length_a   1.000
_cell.length_b   1.000
_cell.length_c   1.000
_cell.angle_alpha   90.00
_cell.angle_beta   90.00
_cell.angle_gamma   90.00
#
_symmetry.space_group_name_H-M   'P 1'
#
loop_
_entity.id
_entity.type
_entity.pdbx_description
1 polymer ?
#
loop_
_entity_poly.entity_id
_entity_poly.type
_entity_poly.pdbx_seq_one_letter_code
_entity_poly.pdbx_strand_id
1 'polypeptide(L)'
;MLDIKFIRENADLVQKSANDKGYKVDIAALLQLDDERRDLQKQVEALREQRNAISAKMKGGRPDQELIDQGKQLKVELAEREKLFEIDRGKSCSNS
;
A
#
# COMPACT_ATOMS: atom_id res chain seq x y z
N MET A 1 7.10 18.75 -11.17
CA MET A 1 6.84 17.81 -10.06
C MET A 1 8.19 17.31 -9.58
N LEU A 2 8.51 17.44 -8.28
CA LEU A 2 9.71 16.83 -7.71
C LEU A 2 9.50 15.31 -7.63
N ASP A 3 10.53 14.52 -7.91
CA ASP A 3 10.48 13.07 -7.77
C ASP A 3 10.43 12.72 -6.27
N ILE A 4 9.52 11.82 -5.88
CA ILE A 4 9.41 11.30 -4.50
C ILE A 4 10.71 10.64 -4.03
N LYS A 5 11.49 10.05 -4.95
CA LYS A 5 12.82 9.51 -4.64
C LYS A 5 13.78 10.60 -4.22
N PHE A 6 13.81 11.70 -4.95
CA PHE A 6 14.64 12.86 -4.62
C PHE A 6 14.25 13.46 -3.27
N ILE A 7 12.94 13.53 -2.98
CA ILE A 7 12.43 14.02 -1.69
C ILE A 7 12.87 13.09 -0.54
N ARG A 8 12.85 11.76 -0.73
CA ARG A 8 13.36 10.82 0.29
C ARG A 8 14.86 10.96 0.53
N GLU A 9 15.65 11.07 -0.53
CA GLU A 9 17.10 11.17 -0.44
C GLU A 9 17.57 12.53 0.13
N ASN A 10 16.76 13.58 -0.03
CA ASN A 10 17.12 14.95 0.33
C ASN A 10 16.05 15.64 1.20
N ALA A 11 15.40 14.90 2.11
CA ALA A 11 14.26 15.38 2.89
C ALA A 11 14.53 16.72 3.60
N ASP A 12 15.68 16.84 4.26
CA ASP A 12 16.08 18.06 4.98
C ASP A 12 16.28 19.27 4.05
N LEU A 13 16.91 19.04 2.89
CA LEU A 13 17.13 20.07 1.88
C LEU A 13 15.81 20.57 1.31
N VAL A 14 14.88 19.65 1.02
CA VAL A 14 13.56 19.97 0.49
C VAL A 14 12.73 20.72 1.54
N GLN A 15 12.76 20.29 2.80
CA GLN A 15 12.07 20.96 3.90
C GLN A 15 12.59 22.39 4.09
N LYS A 16 13.92 22.57 4.07
CA LYS A 16 14.53 23.90 4.15
C LYS A 16 14.11 24.79 2.97
N SER A 17 14.16 24.26 1.74
CA SER A 17 13.73 25.01 0.56
C SER A 17 12.24 25.37 0.58
N ALA A 18 11.40 24.50 1.14
CA ALA A 18 9.97 24.78 1.33
C ALA A 18 9.77 25.94 2.32
N ASN A 19 10.48 25.90 3.46
CA ASN A 19 10.45 26.95 4.48
C ASN A 19 10.97 28.29 3.94
N ASP A 20 12.09 28.29 3.21
CA ASP A 20 12.70 29.49 2.62
C ASP A 20 11.76 30.18 1.61
N LYS A 21 10.90 29.39 0.94
CA LYS A 21 9.88 29.87 0.01
C LYS A 21 8.55 30.21 0.70
N GLY A 22 8.46 30.05 2.01
CA GLY A 22 7.25 30.31 2.81
C GLY A 22 6.15 29.25 2.67
N TYR A 23 6.45 28.06 2.14
CA TYR A 23 5.50 26.97 2.07
C TYR A 23 5.39 26.25 3.40
N LYS A 24 4.18 26.14 3.95
CA LYS A 24 3.88 25.32 5.12
C LYS A 24 3.63 23.87 4.69
N VAL A 25 4.71 23.15 4.39
CA VAL A 25 4.65 21.73 4.03
C VAL A 25 5.53 20.96 5.00
N ASP A 26 5.02 19.87 5.54
CA ASP A 26 5.78 18.91 6.34
C ASP A 26 6.22 17.75 5.45
N ILE A 27 7.50 17.75 5.09
CA ILE A 27 8.10 16.71 4.24
C ILE A 27 8.16 15.38 4.99
N ALA A 28 8.34 15.39 6.32
CA ALA A 28 8.36 14.15 7.10
C ALA A 28 6.98 13.49 7.10
N ALA A 29 5.90 14.26 7.30
CA ALA A 29 4.54 13.75 7.20
C ALA A 29 4.21 13.23 5.79
N LEU A 30 4.68 13.93 4.74
CA LEU A 30 4.53 13.47 3.36
C LEU A 30 5.22 12.13 3.10
N LEU A 31 6.43 11.94 3.63
CA LEU A 31 7.17 10.69 3.48
C LEU A 31 6.53 9.54 4.26
N GLN A 32 6.01 9.80 5.47
CA GLN A 32 5.27 8.81 6.24
C GLN A 32 4.03 8.30 5.48
N LEU A 33 3.24 9.20 4.90
CA LEU A 33 2.08 8.82 4.08
C LEU A 33 2.48 8.02 2.83
N ASP A 34 3.61 8.37 2.19
CA ASP A 34 4.12 7.58 1.05
C ASP A 34 4.54 6.18 1.48
N ASP A 35 5.19 6.03 2.63
CA ASP A 35 5.59 4.73 3.17
C ASP A 35 4.38 3.87 3.54
N GLU A 36 3.37 4.44 4.23
CA GLU A 36 2.11 3.77 4.53
C GLU A 36 1.41 3.27 3.26
N ARG A 37 1.34 4.11 2.22
CA ARG A 37 0.77 3.73 0.93
C ARG A 37 1.53 2.56 0.30
N ARG A 38 2.86 2.62 0.30
CA ARG A 38 3.70 1.56 -0.30
C ARG A 38 3.58 0.25 0.47
N ASP A 39 3.49 0.31 1.79
CA ASP A 39 3.34 -0.89 2.60
C ASP A 39 1.96 -1.52 2.43
N LEU A 40 0.90 -0.71 2.36
CA LEU A 40 -0.44 -1.20 2.03
C LEU A 40 -0.47 -1.86 0.65
N GLN A 41 0.19 -1.26 -0.34
CA GLN A 41 0.31 -1.84 -1.67
C GLN A 41 1.02 -3.21 -1.65
N LYS A 42 2.17 -3.31 -0.98
CA LYS A 42 2.91 -4.58 -0.84
C LYS A 42 2.07 -5.65 -0.16
N GLN A 43 1.32 -5.29 0.88
CA GLN A 43 0.45 -6.23 1.59
C GLN A 43 -0.66 -6.77 0.67
N VAL A 44 -1.31 -5.91 -0.10
CA VAL A 44 -2.33 -6.34 -1.08
C VAL A 44 -1.72 -7.26 -2.14
N GLU A 45 -0.55 -6.92 -2.67
CA GLU A 45 0.16 -7.76 -3.66
C GLU A 45 0.55 -9.13 -3.07
N ALA A 46 1.09 -9.17 -1.85
CA ALA A 46 1.42 -10.40 -1.15
C ALA A 46 0.18 -11.28 -0.90
N LEU A 47 -0.94 -10.69 -0.47
CA LEU A 47 -2.20 -11.41 -0.25
C LEU A 47 -2.78 -11.98 -1.56
N ARG A 48 -2.66 -11.23 -2.67
CA ARG A 48 -3.04 -11.71 -4.01
C ARG A 48 -2.20 -12.91 -4.45
N GLU A 49 -0.89 -12.85 -4.21
CA GLU A 49 0.04 -13.94 -4.52
C GLU A 49 -0.28 -15.18 -3.69
N GLN A 50 -0.48 -15.03 -2.38
CA GLN A 50 -0.86 -16.13 -1.49
C GLN A 50 -2.19 -16.78 -1.90
N ARG A 51 -3.21 -15.98 -2.22
CA ARG A 51 -4.50 -16.48 -2.75
C ARG A 51 -4.31 -17.29 -4.03
N ASN A 52 -3.50 -16.80 -4.96
CA ASN A 52 -3.23 -17.50 -6.22
C ASN A 52 -2.47 -18.81 -5.97
N ALA A 53 -1.48 -18.82 -5.07
CA ALA A 53 -0.74 -20.02 -4.69
C ALA A 53 -1.65 -21.09 -4.07
N ILE A 54 -2.56 -20.71 -3.18
CA ILE A 54 -3.55 -21.64 -2.61
C ILE A 54 -4.51 -22.15 -3.69
N SER A 55 -4.98 -21.25 -4.56
CA SER A 55 -5.88 -21.63 -5.66
C SER A 55 -5.22 -22.64 -6.62
N ALA A 56 -3.91 -22.50 -6.88
CA ALA A 56 -3.13 -23.45 -7.65
C ALA A 56 -3.02 -24.81 -6.93
N LYS A 57 -2.77 -24.81 -5.62
CA LYS A 57 -2.73 -26.04 -4.79
C LYS A 57 -4.07 -26.77 -4.76
N MET A 58 -5.19 -26.05 -4.70
CA MET A 58 -6.54 -26.65 -4.71
C MET A 58 -6.90 -27.31 -6.06
N LYS A 59 -6.23 -26.93 -7.16
CA LYS A 59 -6.53 -27.46 -8.51
C LYS A 59 -6.01 -28.89 -8.73
N GLY A 60 -5.12 -29.38 -7.86
CA GLY A 60 -4.42 -30.67 -8.01
C GLY A 60 -5.06 -31.87 -7.31
N GLY A 61 -6.19 -31.72 -6.60
CA GLY A 61 -6.81 -32.82 -5.87
C GLY A 61 -7.85 -32.37 -4.85
N ARG A 62 -8.14 -33.22 -3.85
CA ARG A 62 -9.06 -32.88 -2.76
C ARG A 62 -8.32 -31.95 -1.78
N PRO A 63 -8.72 -30.67 -1.65
CA PRO A 63 -8.01 -29.74 -0.78
C PRO A 63 -8.23 -30.12 0.69
N ASP A 64 -7.18 -30.00 1.49
CA ASP A 64 -7.26 -30.15 2.94
C ASP A 64 -8.19 -29.09 3.54
N GLN A 65 -8.90 -29.46 4.61
CA GLN A 65 -9.82 -28.56 5.29
C GLN A 65 -9.12 -27.26 5.75
N GLU A 66 -7.85 -27.37 6.15
CA GLU A 66 -7.00 -26.23 6.52
C GLU A 66 -6.77 -25.26 5.35
N LEU A 67 -6.56 -25.75 4.13
CA LEU A 67 -6.37 -24.91 2.94
C LEU A 67 -7.67 -24.17 2.56
N ILE A 68 -8.82 -24.81 2.78
CA ILE A 68 -10.13 -24.20 2.56
C ILE A 68 -10.34 -23.04 3.54
N ASP A 69 -10.01 -23.24 4.81
CA ASP A 69 -10.19 -22.24 5.86
C ASP A 69 -9.20 -21.07 5.69
N GLN A 70 -7.93 -21.35 5.37
CA GLN A 70 -6.95 -20.33 4.98
C GLN A 70 -7.41 -19.52 3.76
N GLY A 71 -7.95 -20.18 2.74
CA GLY A 71 -8.49 -19.51 1.56
C GLY A 71 -9.65 -18.56 1.87
N LYS A 72 -10.54 -18.94 2.81
CA LYS A 72 -11.63 -18.07 3.27
C LYS A 72 -11.11 -16.86 4.05
N GLN A 73 -10.20 -17.07 4.98
CA GLN A 73 -9.59 -15.98 5.77
C GLN A 73 -8.86 -14.99 4.87
N LEU A 74 -8.04 -15.48 3.93
CA LEU A 74 -7.33 -14.65 2.96
C LEU A 74 -8.28 -13.86 2.06
N LYS A 75 -9.44 -14.41 1.70
CA LYS A 75 -10.44 -13.69 0.91
C LYS A 75 -11.01 -12.50 1.68
N VAL A 76 -11.28 -12.66 2.97
CA VAL A 76 -11.78 -11.57 3.84
C VAL A 76 -10.71 -10.51 4.02
N GLU A 77 -9.49 -10.93 4.41
CA GLU A 77 -8.38 -10.00 4.63
C GLU A 77 -8.01 -9.24 3.35
N LEU A 78 -7.97 -9.92 2.20
CA LEU A 78 -7.71 -9.28 0.92
C LEU A 78 -8.78 -8.23 0.59
N ALA A 79 -10.06 -8.53 0.80
CA ALA A 79 -11.15 -7.59 0.52
C ALA A 79 -11.06 -6.33 1.42
N GLU A 80 -10.71 -6.50 2.69
CA GLU A 80 -10.54 -5.38 3.62
C GLU A 80 -9.35 -4.49 3.24
N ARG A 81 -8.20 -5.10 2.92
CA ARG A 81 -6.99 -4.36 2.51
C ARG A 81 -7.16 -3.69 1.15
N GLU A 82 -7.82 -4.33 0.19
CA GLU A 82 -8.14 -3.74 -1.11
C GLU A 82 -9.07 -2.53 -0.94
N LYS A 83 -10.08 -2.62 -0.08
CA LYS A 83 -10.96 -1.49 0.23
C LYS A 83 -10.20 -0.33 0.85
N LEU A 84 -9.29 -0.60 1.79
CA LEU A 84 -8.44 0.43 2.38
C LEU A 84 -7.54 1.10 1.33
N PHE A 85 -6.98 0.30 0.42
CA PHE A 85 -6.13 0.78 -0.67
C PHE A 85 -6.92 1.62 -1.69
N GLU A 86 -8.17 1.26 -1.99
CA GLU A 86 -9.06 2.07 -2.83
C GLU A 86 -9.43 3.41 -2.19
N ILE A 87 -9.68 3.42 -0.87
CA ILE A 87 -9.94 4.67 -0.13
C ILE A 87 -8.71 5.58 -0.19
N ASP A 88 -7.51 5.03 -0.01
CA ASP A 88 -6.26 5.79 -0.11
C ASP A 88 -6.08 6.39 -1.52
N ARG A 89 -6.29 5.59 -2.58
CA ARG A 89 -6.28 6.09 -3.97
C ARG A 89 -7.36 7.13 -4.24
N GLY A 90 -8.54 6.99 -3.63
CA GLY A 90 -9.65 7.94 -3.77
C GLY A 90 -9.40 9.29 -3.10
N LYS A 91 -8.72 9.32 -1.95
CA LYS A 91 -8.33 10.57 -1.26
C LYS A 91 -7.37 11.42 -2.10
N SER A 92 -6.58 10.80 -2.98
CA SER A 92 -5.73 11.52 -3.93
C SER A 92 -6.53 12.28 -5.01
N CYS A 93 -7.79 11.91 -5.28
CA CYS A 93 -8.64 12.55 -6.29
C CYS A 93 -9.55 13.67 -5.74
N SER A 94 -9.78 13.75 -4.43
CA SER A 94 -10.65 14.77 -3.83
C SER A 94 -9.96 16.09 -3.50
N ASN A 95 -8.66 16.23 -3.80
CA ASN A 95 -7.88 17.45 -3.60
C ASN A 95 -7.57 18.17 -4.93
N SER A 96 -8.51 18.14 -5.89
CA SER A 96 -8.47 18.90 -7.15
C SER A 96 -9.68 19.82 -7.25
#